data_AF-A0A2D9RKK6-F1
#
_entry.id   AF-A0A2D9RKK6-F1
#
_cell.length_a   1.000
_cell.length_b   1.000
_cell.length_c   1.000
_cell.angle_alpha   90.00
_cell.angle_beta   90.00
_cell.angle_gamma   90.00
#
_symmetry.space_group_name_H-M   'P 1'
#
loop_
_entity.id
_entity.type
_entity.pdbx_description
1 polymer ?
#
loop_
_entity_poly.entity_id
_entity_poly.type
_entity_poly.pdbx_seq_one_letter_code
_entity_poly.pdbx_strand_id
1 'polypeptide(L)'
;MSIHELLRSWLIDAADTAIKVAARDKIIQGANKFRMAIETADVVPYEPQELPALRNLNRVANSERATKFAELAPALRWVPSHRWDDEGRERALCVVSELFDLPGIEAGLMYVDQGCTYPLHNHPPQELYLTISGVARWRFGGSEELVKIQPNMTLYNHPSDLHAVEAGDTPLVALYVLWGEGIPSC
;
A
#
# COMPACT_ATOMS: atom_id res chain seq x y z
N MET A 1 23.99 0.34 3.69
CA MET A 1 22.65 0.89 4.00
C MET A 1 21.82 -0.28 4.50
N SER A 2 21.20 -0.17 5.67
CA SER A 2 20.33 -1.21 6.23
C SER A 2 19.05 -1.36 5.42
N ILE A 3 18.32 -2.48 5.59
CA ILE A 3 17.04 -2.67 4.93
C ILE A 3 16.03 -1.58 5.30
N HIS A 4 16.00 -1.14 6.57
CA HIS A 4 15.15 -0.04 7.03
C HIS A 4 15.52 1.30 6.39
N GLU A 5 16.81 1.59 6.19
CA GLU A 5 17.24 2.82 5.51
C GLU A 5 16.82 2.83 4.04
N LEU A 6 16.98 1.71 3.33
CA LEU A 6 16.55 1.56 1.94
C LEU A 6 15.02 1.67 1.82
N LEU A 7 14.28 0.98 2.71
CA LEU A 7 12.83 1.03 2.75
C LEU A 7 12.32 2.44 3.09
N ARG A 8 12.90 3.13 4.09
CA ARG A 8 12.55 4.50 4.44
C ARG A 8 12.74 5.43 3.24
N SER A 9 13.89 5.35 2.57
CA SER A 9 14.16 6.16 1.38
C SER A 9 13.15 5.91 0.26
N TRP A 10 12.79 4.65 0.03
CA TRP A 10 11.79 4.27 -0.96
C TRP A 10 10.37 4.76 -0.59
N LEU A 11 9.99 4.69 0.70
CA LEU A 11 8.70 5.17 1.20
C LEU A 11 8.58 6.70 1.13
N ILE A 12 9.66 7.44 1.39
CA ILE A 12 9.71 8.90 1.21
C ILE A 12 9.49 9.26 -0.26
N ASP A 13 10.18 8.61 -1.20
CA ASP A 13 9.99 8.84 -2.64
C ASP A 13 8.54 8.52 -3.10
N ALA A 14 7.97 7.44 -2.57
CA ALA A 14 6.58 7.08 -2.82
C ALA A 14 5.62 8.17 -2.30
N ALA A 15 5.82 8.66 -1.08
CA ALA A 15 5.02 9.74 -0.50
C ALA A 15 5.15 11.06 -1.28
N ASP A 16 6.37 11.46 -1.65
CA ASP A 16 6.63 12.64 -2.48
C ASP A 16 5.94 12.54 -3.85
N THR A 17 5.90 11.33 -4.42
CA THR A 17 5.18 11.11 -5.67
C THR A 17 3.67 11.15 -5.49
N ALA A 18 3.14 10.59 -4.40
CA ALA A 18 1.72 10.70 -4.09
C ALA A 18 1.28 12.17 -3.96
N ILE A 19 2.12 13.02 -3.35
CA ILE A 19 1.91 14.47 -3.29
C ILE A 19 1.90 15.07 -4.70
N LYS A 20 2.91 14.74 -5.52
CA LYS A 20 3.07 15.28 -6.88
C LYS A 20 1.93 14.92 -7.83
N VAL A 21 1.39 13.71 -7.73
CA VAL A 21 0.33 13.19 -8.64
C VAL A 21 -1.05 13.21 -7.99
N ALA A 22 -1.20 13.91 -6.87
CA ALA A 22 -2.46 14.00 -6.13
C ALA A 22 -3.56 14.61 -6.99
N ALA A 23 -4.70 13.90 -7.08
CA ALA A 23 -5.89 14.41 -7.78
C ALA A 23 -6.81 15.26 -6.89
N ARG A 24 -6.57 15.30 -5.56
CA ARG A 24 -7.43 15.95 -4.56
C ARG A 24 -6.63 16.42 -3.34
N ASP A 25 -7.08 17.45 -2.66
CA ASP A 25 -6.41 18.00 -1.45
C ASP A 25 -6.30 16.98 -0.31
N LYS A 26 -7.28 16.08 -0.17
CA LYS A 26 -7.25 15.01 0.84
C LYS A 26 -6.10 14.02 0.64
N ILE A 27 -5.74 13.77 -0.61
CA ILE A 27 -4.57 12.94 -0.96
C ILE A 27 -3.29 13.67 -0.52
N ILE A 28 -3.18 14.96 -0.83
CA ILE A 28 -2.05 15.80 -0.40
C ILE A 28 -1.93 15.80 1.14
N GLN A 29 -3.05 15.89 1.85
CA GLN A 29 -3.08 15.85 3.31
C GLN A 29 -2.55 14.51 3.85
N GLY A 30 -3.10 13.39 3.40
CA GLY A 30 -2.68 12.05 3.85
C GLY A 30 -1.23 11.75 3.50
N ALA A 31 -0.82 12.07 2.27
CA ALA A 31 0.55 11.86 1.80
C ALA A 31 1.56 12.71 2.58
N ASN A 32 1.29 14.00 2.84
CA ASN A 32 2.18 14.83 3.66
C ASN A 32 2.28 14.34 5.09
N LYS A 33 1.17 13.91 5.71
CA LYS A 33 1.18 13.30 7.04
C LYS A 33 2.13 12.10 7.07
N PHE A 34 1.97 11.16 6.14
CA PHE A 34 2.82 9.98 6.06
C PHE A 34 4.27 10.34 5.77
N ARG A 35 4.53 11.22 4.81
CA ARG A 35 5.86 11.71 4.46
C ARG A 35 6.59 12.25 5.70
N MET A 36 5.96 13.18 6.43
CA MET A 36 6.56 13.79 7.62
C MET A 36 6.84 12.76 8.71
N ALA A 37 5.93 11.80 8.91
CA ALA A 37 6.10 10.76 9.91
C ALA A 37 7.25 9.80 9.56
N ILE A 38 7.28 9.26 8.34
CA ILE A 38 8.26 8.23 7.94
C ILE A 38 9.70 8.76 7.88
N GLU A 39 9.88 10.07 7.66
CA GLU A 39 11.18 10.74 7.62
C GLU A 39 11.94 10.60 8.96
N THR A 40 11.21 10.68 10.08
CA THR A 40 11.80 10.68 11.43
C THR A 40 11.41 9.48 12.28
N ALA A 41 10.55 8.59 11.78
CA ALA A 41 10.02 7.47 12.54
C ALA A 41 11.12 6.54 13.05
N ASP A 42 11.00 6.15 14.31
CA ASP A 42 11.85 5.13 14.92
C ASP A 42 11.61 3.77 14.25
N VAL A 43 12.67 2.98 14.14
CA VAL A 43 12.62 1.65 13.56
C VAL A 43 12.07 0.66 14.58
N VAL A 44 11.12 -0.16 14.14
CA VAL A 44 10.66 -1.33 14.89
C VAL A 44 11.36 -2.57 14.33
N PRO A 45 12.07 -3.36 15.17
CA PRO A 45 12.67 -4.62 14.74
C PRO A 45 11.61 -5.63 14.31
N TYR A 46 11.88 -6.37 13.24
CA TYR A 46 11.01 -7.42 12.73
C TYR A 46 11.83 -8.56 12.15
N GLU A 47 11.22 -9.74 12.06
CA GLU A 47 11.74 -10.86 11.29
C GLU A 47 11.09 -10.89 9.90
N PRO A 48 11.88 -11.00 8.81
CA PRO A 48 11.34 -11.15 7.46
C PRO A 48 10.44 -12.37 7.33
N GLN A 49 9.39 -12.23 6.52
CA GLN A 49 8.42 -13.28 6.29
C GLN A 49 7.83 -13.10 4.89
N GLU A 50 8.01 -14.09 4.02
CA GLU A 50 7.32 -14.13 2.73
C GLU A 50 6.01 -14.92 2.84
N LEU A 51 5.09 -14.65 1.92
CA LEU A 51 3.82 -15.36 1.79
C LEU A 51 3.62 -15.88 0.35
N PRO A 52 2.83 -16.96 0.14
CA PRO A 52 2.64 -17.55 -1.18
C PRO A 52 2.06 -16.61 -2.25
N ALA A 53 1.39 -15.53 -1.85
CA ALA A 53 0.93 -14.47 -2.74
C ALA A 53 2.07 -13.89 -3.58
N LEU A 54 3.29 -13.78 -3.05
CA LEU A 54 4.44 -13.18 -3.73
C LEU A 54 5.09 -14.08 -4.80
N ARG A 55 4.52 -15.25 -5.11
CA ARG A 55 5.07 -16.20 -6.10
C ARG A 55 5.37 -15.60 -7.48
N ASN A 56 4.68 -14.51 -7.87
CA ASN A 56 4.87 -13.81 -9.13
C ASN A 56 5.56 -12.43 -8.94
N LEU A 57 6.32 -12.23 -7.86
CA LEU A 57 7.03 -10.96 -7.59
C LEU A 57 7.89 -10.51 -8.78
N ASN A 58 8.49 -11.45 -9.52
CA ASN A 58 9.26 -11.19 -10.73
C ASN A 58 8.44 -10.63 -11.92
N ARG A 59 7.11 -10.59 -11.81
CA ARG A 59 6.18 -10.04 -12.84
C ARG A 59 5.66 -8.65 -12.49
N VAL A 60 6.10 -8.08 -11.37
CA VAL A 60 5.89 -6.66 -11.04
C VAL A 60 6.44 -5.79 -12.19
N ALA A 61 5.76 -4.69 -12.50
CA ALA A 61 6.05 -3.83 -13.63
C ALA A 61 7.49 -3.28 -13.61
N ASN A 62 8.07 -3.04 -14.79
CA ASN A 62 9.47 -2.62 -14.93
C ASN A 62 9.68 -1.10 -14.77
N SER A 63 8.92 -0.43 -13.89
CA SER A 63 9.22 0.96 -13.52
C SER A 63 10.32 0.99 -12.45
N GLU A 64 11.09 2.08 -12.36
CA GLU A 64 12.18 2.18 -11.38
C GLU A 64 11.70 1.91 -9.93
N ARG A 65 10.56 2.50 -9.53
CA ARG A 65 9.99 2.28 -8.19
C ARG A 65 9.58 0.83 -7.97
N ALA A 66 8.95 0.22 -8.98
CA ALA A 66 8.45 -1.14 -8.90
C ALA A 66 9.58 -2.18 -8.89
N THR A 67 10.67 -1.95 -9.64
CA THR A 67 11.89 -2.76 -9.57
C THR A 67 12.52 -2.68 -8.18
N LYS A 68 12.71 -1.47 -7.63
CA LYS A 68 13.23 -1.28 -6.27
C LYS A 68 12.33 -1.94 -5.21
N PHE A 69 11.01 -1.86 -5.38
CA PHE A 69 10.07 -2.60 -4.53
C PHE A 69 10.32 -4.11 -4.59
N ALA A 70 10.47 -4.68 -5.78
CA ALA A 70 10.69 -6.12 -5.96
C ALA A 70 12.01 -6.59 -5.32
N GLU A 71 13.04 -5.74 -5.28
CA GLU A 71 14.30 -6.01 -4.56
C GLU A 71 14.12 -5.97 -3.03
N LEU A 72 13.29 -5.07 -2.52
CA LEU A 72 13.03 -4.92 -1.08
C LEU A 72 12.10 -6.00 -0.53
N ALA A 73 11.07 -6.39 -1.29
CA ALA A 73 9.95 -7.20 -0.83
C ALA A 73 10.34 -8.52 -0.11
N PRO A 74 11.34 -9.30 -0.57
CA PRO A 74 11.77 -10.54 0.11
C PRO A 74 12.30 -10.33 1.54
N ALA A 75 12.82 -9.13 1.83
CA ALA A 75 13.39 -8.80 3.13
C ALA A 75 12.37 -8.20 4.11
N LEU A 76 11.11 -8.03 3.69
CA LEU A 76 10.05 -7.45 4.52
C LEU A 76 9.25 -8.52 5.26
N ARG A 77 8.43 -8.08 6.23
CA ARG A 77 7.48 -8.94 6.93
C ARG A 77 6.10 -8.84 6.28
N TRP A 78 5.72 -9.87 5.54
CA TRP A 78 4.39 -10.01 4.95
C TRP A 78 3.45 -10.81 5.85
N VAL A 79 2.22 -10.33 5.96
CA VAL A 79 1.14 -10.95 6.74
C VAL A 79 -0.10 -11.14 5.85
N PRO A 80 -0.94 -12.17 6.13
CA PRO A 80 -2.24 -12.29 5.48
C PRO A 80 -3.10 -11.05 5.74
N SER A 81 -4.02 -10.74 4.83
CA SER A 81 -4.95 -9.65 5.06
C SER A 81 -5.83 -9.94 6.27
N HIS A 82 -5.88 -9.03 7.25
CA HIS A 82 -6.82 -9.12 8.36
C HIS A 82 -8.30 -9.03 7.94
N ARG A 83 -8.56 -8.59 6.70
CA ARG A 83 -9.92 -8.42 6.16
C ARG A 83 -10.43 -9.67 5.46
N TRP A 84 -9.54 -10.54 5.02
CA TRP A 84 -9.89 -11.78 4.38
C TRP A 84 -8.76 -12.80 4.53
N ASP A 85 -9.05 -13.88 5.24
CA ASP A 85 -8.10 -14.96 5.45
C ASP A 85 -8.11 -15.94 4.27
N ASP A 86 -7.15 -15.78 3.37
CA ASP A 86 -6.74 -16.77 2.37
C ASP A 86 -5.39 -17.40 2.71
N GLU A 87 -4.97 -17.30 3.98
CA GLU A 87 -3.65 -17.70 4.46
C GLU A 87 -2.49 -17.06 3.68
N GLY A 88 -2.70 -15.88 3.07
CA GLY A 88 -1.69 -15.19 2.29
C GLY A 88 -1.43 -15.80 0.91
N ARG A 89 -2.38 -16.55 0.34
CA ARG A 89 -2.20 -17.25 -0.95
C ARG A 89 -2.36 -16.35 -2.16
N GLU A 90 -3.25 -15.38 -2.12
CA GLU A 90 -3.58 -14.52 -3.27
C GLU A 90 -3.25 -13.05 -3.00
N ARG A 91 -3.22 -12.66 -1.73
CA ARG A 91 -2.95 -11.29 -1.29
C ARG A 91 -2.13 -11.28 -0.02
N ALA A 92 -1.31 -10.27 0.13
CA ALA A 92 -0.48 -10.08 1.30
C ALA A 92 -0.34 -8.59 1.61
N LEU A 93 -0.19 -8.28 2.89
CA LEU A 93 0.09 -6.94 3.37
C LEU A 93 1.48 -6.92 4.00
N CYS A 94 2.24 -5.85 3.77
CA CYS A 94 3.37 -5.48 4.61
C CYS A 94 2.96 -4.22 5.39
N VAL A 95 2.62 -4.39 6.67
CA VAL A 95 2.11 -3.30 7.52
C VAL A 95 3.29 -2.44 7.96
N VAL A 96 3.57 -1.35 7.23
CA VAL A 96 4.73 -0.47 7.46
C VAL A 96 4.71 0.13 8.88
N SER A 97 3.53 0.36 9.46
CA SER A 97 3.39 0.79 10.86
C SER A 97 3.80 -0.28 11.91
N GLU A 98 4.11 -1.51 11.49
CA GLU A 98 4.78 -2.52 12.33
C GLU A 98 6.31 -2.55 12.11
N LEU A 99 6.82 -1.82 11.11
CA LEU A 99 8.25 -1.72 10.77
C LEU A 99 8.83 -0.37 11.23
N PHE A 100 7.97 0.64 11.39
CA PHE A 100 8.28 1.98 11.88
C PHE A 100 7.19 2.45 12.85
N ASP A 101 7.58 3.13 13.92
CA ASP A 101 6.61 3.73 14.84
C ASP A 101 5.98 4.98 14.20
N LEU A 102 4.71 4.85 13.79
CA LEU A 102 3.96 5.84 13.01
C LEU A 102 2.68 6.27 13.74
N PRO A 103 2.77 6.97 14.88
CA PRO A 103 1.59 7.34 15.65
C PRO A 103 0.61 8.22 14.85
N GLY A 104 -0.68 7.89 14.92
CA GLY A 104 -1.74 8.59 14.20
C GLY A 104 -1.81 8.31 12.69
N ILE A 105 -1.02 7.35 12.18
CA ILE A 105 -1.04 6.88 10.79
C ILE A 105 -0.90 5.35 10.75
N GLU A 106 -1.78 4.68 10.00
CA GLU A 106 -1.51 3.30 9.58
C GLU A 106 -1.11 3.31 8.11
N ALA A 107 0.05 2.74 7.78
CA ALA A 107 0.52 2.65 6.41
C ALA A 107 1.02 1.24 6.12
N GLY A 108 1.01 0.88 4.84
CA GLY A 108 1.56 -0.39 4.41
C GLY A 108 1.56 -0.57 2.90
N LEU A 109 2.08 -1.73 2.49
CA LEU A 109 2.09 -2.17 1.10
C LEU A 109 1.09 -3.29 0.93
N MET A 110 0.22 -3.14 -0.07
CA MET A 110 -0.71 -4.18 -0.50
C MET A 110 -0.16 -4.83 -1.75
N TYR A 111 -0.07 -6.16 -1.72
CA TYR A 111 0.21 -7.01 -2.87
C TYR A 111 -1.01 -7.88 -3.16
N VAL A 112 -1.46 -7.87 -4.42
CA VAL A 112 -2.50 -8.78 -4.92
C VAL A 112 -1.94 -9.49 -6.14
N ASP A 113 -1.90 -10.82 -6.11
CA ASP A 113 -1.33 -11.59 -7.21
C ASP A 113 -2.16 -11.42 -8.49
N GLN A 114 -1.52 -11.69 -9.64
CA GLN A 114 -2.16 -11.61 -10.94
C GLN A 114 -3.48 -12.40 -10.99
N GLY A 115 -4.52 -11.79 -11.58
CA GLY A 115 -5.85 -12.40 -11.69
C GLY A 115 -6.59 -12.62 -10.36
N CYS A 116 -6.03 -12.19 -9.22
CA CYS A 116 -6.67 -12.27 -7.93
C CYS A 116 -7.35 -10.95 -7.54
N THR A 117 -8.15 -11.00 -6.47
CA THR A 117 -8.88 -9.85 -5.97
C THR A 117 -8.51 -9.51 -4.53
N TYR A 118 -8.62 -8.22 -4.21
CA TYR A 118 -8.77 -7.74 -2.85
C TYR A 118 -10.26 -7.47 -2.64
N PRO A 119 -10.97 -8.29 -1.83
CA PRO A 119 -12.43 -8.28 -1.75
C PRO A 119 -13.03 -6.93 -1.34
N LEU A 120 -14.32 -6.75 -1.62
CA LEU A 120 -15.07 -5.56 -1.24
C LEU A 120 -15.07 -5.38 0.28
N HIS A 121 -14.61 -4.23 0.74
CA HIS A 121 -14.52 -3.91 2.16
C HIS A 121 -14.61 -2.40 2.39
N ASN A 122 -14.65 -2.00 3.66
CA ASN A 122 -14.52 -0.63 4.09
C ASN A 122 -13.86 -0.58 5.47
N HIS A 123 -13.59 0.63 5.94
CA HIS A 123 -13.14 0.91 7.30
C HIS A 123 -13.37 2.38 7.66
N PRO A 124 -13.39 2.74 8.96
CA PRO A 124 -13.59 4.11 9.41
C PRO A 124 -12.53 5.14 8.94
N PRO A 125 -11.22 4.84 8.89
CA PRO A 125 -10.23 5.83 8.48
C PRO A 125 -10.43 6.34 7.04
N GLN A 126 -9.97 7.57 6.79
CA GLN A 126 -9.69 8.03 5.43
C GLN A 126 -8.55 7.21 4.84
N GLU A 127 -8.55 7.02 3.53
CA GLU A 127 -7.51 6.23 2.86
C GLU A 127 -7.05 6.85 1.56
N LEU A 128 -5.74 6.77 1.37
CA LEU A 128 -5.03 7.06 0.14
C LEU A 128 -4.34 5.80 -0.34
N TYR A 129 -4.50 5.48 -1.62
CA TYR A 129 -3.59 4.58 -2.32
C TYR A 129 -2.67 5.34 -3.28
N LEU A 130 -1.43 4.90 -3.38
CA LEU A 130 -0.56 5.15 -4.54
C LEU A 130 -0.32 3.81 -5.25
N THR A 131 -0.75 3.69 -6.50
CA THR A 131 -0.48 2.50 -7.32
C THR A 131 0.99 2.49 -7.77
N ILE A 132 1.67 1.35 -7.60
CA ILE A 132 3.12 1.21 -7.88
C ILE A 132 3.37 0.32 -9.08
N SER A 133 2.66 -0.80 -9.15
CA SER A 133 2.80 -1.81 -10.21
C SER A 133 1.46 -2.46 -10.50
N GLY A 134 1.33 -2.99 -11.71
CA GLY A 134 0.15 -3.70 -12.16
C GLY A 134 -0.92 -2.74 -12.68
N VAL A 135 -1.60 -3.16 -13.73
CA VAL A 135 -2.83 -2.51 -14.17
C VAL A 135 -3.98 -3.30 -13.58
N ALA A 136 -4.85 -2.61 -12.84
CA ALA A 136 -5.91 -3.25 -12.08
C ALA A 136 -7.23 -2.50 -12.25
N ARG A 137 -8.33 -3.17 -11.94
CA ARG A 137 -9.66 -2.55 -11.86
C ARG A 137 -9.96 -2.22 -10.40
N TRP A 138 -10.31 -0.97 -10.13
CA TRP A 138 -10.53 -0.46 -8.78
C TRP A 138 -11.95 0.07 -8.64
N ARG A 139 -12.60 -0.29 -7.54
CA ARG A 139 -13.79 0.38 -7.02
C ARG A 139 -13.32 1.25 -5.85
N PHE A 140 -13.53 2.56 -5.92
CA PHE A 140 -13.03 3.50 -4.92
C PHE A 140 -13.84 4.81 -4.89
N GLY A 141 -13.64 5.62 -3.84
CA GLY A 141 -14.18 6.97 -3.72
C GLY A 141 -15.70 7.06 -3.69
N GLY A 142 -16.36 6.00 -3.20
CA GLY A 142 -17.82 5.89 -3.12
C GLY A 142 -18.49 5.39 -4.41
N SER A 143 -17.71 5.12 -5.46
CA SER A 143 -18.23 4.55 -6.71
C SER A 143 -18.67 3.09 -6.51
N GLU A 144 -19.67 2.65 -7.29
CA GLU A 144 -20.00 1.22 -7.43
C GLU A 144 -19.28 0.56 -8.62
N GLU A 145 -18.72 1.36 -9.52
CA GLU A 145 -18.07 0.89 -10.74
C GLU A 145 -16.60 0.56 -10.52
N LEU A 146 -16.16 -0.51 -11.19
CA LEU A 146 -14.77 -0.90 -11.32
C LEU A 146 -14.13 -0.20 -12.53
N VAL A 147 -13.16 0.67 -12.29
CA VAL A 147 -12.45 1.42 -13.34
C VAL A 147 -11.00 0.97 -13.46
N LYS A 148 -10.47 0.96 -14.68
CA LYS A 148 -9.07 0.55 -14.95
C LYS A 148 -8.10 1.64 -14.52
N ILE A 149 -7.19 1.32 -13.60
CA ILE A 149 -6.18 2.22 -13.04
C ILE A 149 -4.78 1.72 -13.42
N GLN A 150 -3.92 2.67 -13.79
CA GLN A 150 -2.52 2.44 -14.14
C GLN A 150 -1.61 2.66 -12.91
N PRO A 151 -0.37 2.15 -12.93
CA PRO A 151 0.65 2.57 -11.98
C PRO A 151 0.86 4.10 -11.94
N ASN A 152 1.39 4.60 -10.83
CA ASN A 152 1.64 6.02 -10.54
C ASN A 152 0.37 6.89 -10.54
N MET A 153 -0.73 6.34 -10.05
CA MET A 153 -1.98 7.06 -9.80
C MET A 153 -2.30 7.07 -8.32
N THR A 154 -3.01 8.10 -7.87
CA THR A 154 -3.51 8.19 -6.50
C THR A 154 -5.01 8.00 -6.46
N LEU A 155 -5.47 7.23 -5.47
CA LEU A 155 -6.88 6.94 -5.22
C LEU A 155 -7.23 7.38 -3.81
N TYR A 156 -8.47 7.82 -3.60
CA TYR A 156 -8.94 8.28 -2.30
C TYR A 156 -10.28 7.66 -1.98
N ASN A 157 -10.40 7.13 -0.76
CA ASN A 157 -11.63 6.66 -0.16
C ASN A 157 -11.98 7.55 1.03
N HIS A 158 -13.23 8.02 1.07
CA HIS A 158 -13.77 8.64 2.28
C HIS A 158 -13.93 7.58 3.37
N PRO A 159 -14.06 8.00 4.64
CA PRO A 159 -14.45 7.11 5.73
C PRO A 159 -15.62 6.22 5.32
N SER A 160 -15.46 4.91 5.51
CA SER A 160 -16.47 3.88 5.22
C SER A 160 -16.90 3.71 3.75
N ASP A 161 -16.24 4.36 2.79
CA ASP A 161 -16.45 4.06 1.37
C ASP A 161 -16.14 2.58 1.09
N LEU A 162 -17.05 1.87 0.41
CA LEU A 162 -16.77 0.51 -0.05
C LEU A 162 -15.79 0.53 -1.22
N HIS A 163 -14.73 -0.27 -1.12
CA HIS A 163 -13.70 -0.35 -2.13
C HIS A 163 -13.19 -1.79 -2.30
N ALA A 164 -12.70 -2.09 -3.50
CA ALA A 164 -12.24 -3.41 -3.93
C ALA A 164 -11.23 -3.27 -5.07
N VAL A 165 -10.43 -4.32 -5.29
CA VAL A 165 -9.47 -4.34 -6.39
C VAL A 165 -9.44 -5.69 -7.09
N GLU A 166 -9.30 -5.67 -8.41
CA GLU A 166 -9.06 -6.84 -9.26
C GLU A 166 -7.73 -6.64 -9.98
N ALA A 167 -6.71 -7.43 -9.64
CA ALA A 167 -5.43 -7.40 -10.32
C ALA A 167 -5.58 -7.95 -11.74
N GLY A 168 -4.89 -7.33 -12.70
CA GLY A 168 -4.89 -7.78 -14.10
C GLY A 168 -3.89 -8.91 -14.35
N ASP A 169 -3.25 -8.86 -15.52
CA ASP A 169 -2.32 -9.90 -15.98
C ASP A 169 -0.97 -9.92 -15.23
N THR A 170 -0.72 -8.91 -14.39
CA THR A 170 0.45 -8.83 -13.52
C THR A 170 0.03 -8.47 -12.10
N PRO A 171 0.84 -8.81 -11.09
CA PRO A 171 0.54 -8.47 -9.71
C PRO A 171 0.39 -6.97 -9.50
N LEU A 172 -0.61 -6.61 -8.71
CA LEU A 172 -0.83 -5.26 -8.23
C LEU A 172 0.02 -5.01 -6.98
N VAL A 173 0.67 -3.85 -6.96
CA VAL A 173 1.33 -3.32 -5.76
C VAL A 173 0.81 -1.91 -5.52
N ALA A 174 0.42 -1.60 -4.29
CA ALA A 174 0.02 -0.26 -3.88
C ALA A 174 0.52 0.08 -2.47
N LEU A 175 0.93 1.33 -2.26
CA LEU A 175 1.07 1.91 -0.92
C LEU A 175 -0.31 2.35 -0.47
N TYR A 176 -0.71 1.96 0.74
CA TYR A 176 -1.88 2.52 1.41
C TYR A 176 -1.46 3.38 2.61
N VAL A 177 -2.20 4.45 2.85
CA VAL A 177 -2.05 5.33 4.00
C VAL A 177 -3.44 5.61 4.56
N LEU A 178 -3.62 5.30 5.84
CA LEU A 178 -4.84 5.52 6.61
C LEU A 178 -4.61 6.59 7.68
N TRP A 179 -5.58 7.48 7.84
CA TRP A 179 -5.53 8.51 8.89
C TRP A 179 -6.92 8.97 9.34
N GLY A 180 -6.98 9.53 10.54
CA GLY A 180 -8.21 10.05 11.13
C GLY A 180 -8.88 9.03 12.05
N GLU A 181 -10.22 8.98 12.01
CA GLU A 181 -11.02 8.15 12.92
C GLU A 181 -10.62 6.67 12.86
N GLY A 182 -10.53 6.03 14.02
CA GLY A 182 -10.18 4.60 14.13
C GLY A 182 -8.68 4.32 14.10
N ILE A 183 -7.83 5.30 13.76
CA ILE A 183 -6.38 5.19 13.93
C ILE A 183 -6.00 5.65 15.33
N PRO A 184 -5.32 4.83 16.14
CA PRO A 184 -4.85 5.24 17.45
C PRO A 184 -4.00 6.52 17.35
N SER A 185 -4.45 7.58 18.01
CA SER A 185 -3.58 8.68 18.39
C SER A 185 -2.75 8.19 19.57
N CYS A 186 -1.45 8.46 19.53
CA CYS A 186 -0.51 8.16 20.62
C CYS A 186 -1.03 8.53 22.01
#